data_AF-A0A2V7QDW0-F1
#
_entry.id   AF-A0A2V7QDW0-F1
#
_cell.length_a   1.000
_cell.length_b   1.000
_cell.length_c   1.000
_cell.angle_alpha   90.00
_cell.angle_beta   90.00
_cell.angle_gamma   90.00
#
_symmetry.space_group_name_H-M   'P 1'
#
loop_
_entity.id
_entity.type
_entity.pdbx_description
1 polymer ?
#
loop_
_entity_poly.entity_id
_entity_poly.type
_entity_poly.pdbx_seq_one_letter_code
_entity_poly.pdbx_strand_id
1 'polypeptide(L)'
;MPRRTSAAPGRASRTVWSCLLRSSIPTSSRRSPSKGEHIRWATDVPQDVLVAWSGGKDSALALREILGDARYRVAALLTTVTAEYDRISMHGVRRTLLRRQAESLGLPLEEVVISPGAANDEYEANMGVTLADLRTRIPGLDTVIFGDLFLADIRAYRERMLGRIGMRGLFPLWRRDTRALAHEFVRLGYRAVLVCVDARQLGGEFAGREFNADLLRDLPQEVDPCGENGEFHTFVYAGPGLRQPVAHERGPVVVRDGRFVYCDLVETASR
;
A
#
# COMPACT_ATOMS: atom_id res chain seq x y z
N MET A 1 -30.96 34.51 37.02
CA MET A 1 -31.27 33.07 36.87
C MET A 1 -32.22 32.91 35.70
N PRO A 2 -31.75 32.34 34.59
CA PRO A 2 -32.15 30.98 34.24
C PRO A 2 -30.95 30.07 33.93
N ARG A 3 -31.22 28.77 33.96
CA ARG A 3 -30.27 27.65 34.06
C ARG A 3 -29.52 27.38 32.75
N ARG A 4 -28.21 27.16 32.85
CA ARG A 4 -27.37 26.57 31.81
C ARG A 4 -27.57 25.06 31.78
N THR A 5 -27.91 24.51 30.62
CA THR A 5 -27.82 23.08 30.33
C THR A 5 -26.53 22.83 29.54
N SER A 6 -25.62 22.04 30.11
CA SER A 6 -24.41 21.59 29.43
C SER A 6 -24.76 20.45 28.49
N ALA A 7 -24.50 20.60 27.19
CA ALA A 7 -24.47 19.49 26.26
C ALA A 7 -23.11 18.80 26.36
N ALA A 8 -23.14 17.49 26.62
CA ALA A 8 -21.98 16.61 26.61
C ALA A 8 -21.40 16.46 25.19
N PRO A 9 -20.09 16.24 25.03
CA PRO A 9 -19.50 16.06 23.70
C PRO A 9 -19.91 14.70 23.11
N GLY A 10 -20.48 14.77 21.90
CA GLY A 10 -20.86 13.62 21.08
C GLY A 10 -19.64 12.79 20.62
N ARG A 11 -19.91 11.50 20.44
CA ARG A 11 -18.99 10.41 20.13
C ARG A 11 -17.97 10.71 19.03
N ALA A 12 -16.71 10.36 19.30
CA ALA A 12 -15.64 10.30 18.32
C ALA A 12 -15.97 9.31 17.18
N SER A 13 -15.87 9.81 15.95
CA SER A 13 -15.83 9.02 14.72
C SER A 13 -14.61 8.10 14.75
N ARG A 14 -14.81 6.82 14.42
CA ARG A 14 -13.74 5.83 14.32
C ARG A 14 -13.19 5.87 12.90
N THR A 15 -12.08 6.58 12.71
CA THR A 15 -11.21 6.44 11.55
C THR A 15 -10.60 5.05 11.50
N VAL A 16 -10.16 4.67 10.29
CA VAL A 16 -9.46 3.43 9.96
C VAL A 16 -8.50 3.03 11.10
N TRP A 17 -8.70 1.84 11.67
CA TRP A 17 -7.89 1.19 12.71
C TRP A 17 -8.21 1.50 14.18
N SER A 18 -9.20 0.81 14.76
CA SER A 18 -9.19 0.44 16.19
C SER A 18 -10.16 -0.70 16.55
N CYS A 19 -9.61 -1.77 17.16
CA CYS A 19 -10.21 -2.73 18.12
C CYS A 19 -10.16 -4.24 17.79
N LEU A 20 -9.34 -4.94 18.61
CA LEU A 20 -9.67 -6.06 19.52
C LEU A 20 -9.80 -7.52 18.99
N LEU A 21 -8.70 -8.26 19.14
CA LEU A 21 -8.41 -9.39 20.06
C LEU A 21 -9.39 -10.58 20.29
N ARG A 22 -8.75 -11.77 20.20
CA ARG A 22 -8.98 -13.11 20.79
C ARG A 22 -9.97 -14.06 20.10
N SER A 23 -9.46 -15.16 19.54
CA SER A 23 -9.48 -16.50 20.18
C SER A 23 -8.81 -17.60 19.34
N SER A 24 -8.52 -18.70 20.02
CA SER A 24 -7.59 -19.82 19.77
C SER A 24 -7.96 -20.76 18.61
N ILE A 25 -6.94 -21.33 17.95
CA ILE A 25 -7.05 -22.38 16.91
C ILE A 25 -6.79 -23.76 17.53
N PRO A 26 -7.60 -24.80 17.25
CA PRO A 26 -7.22 -26.18 17.46
C PRO A 26 -6.49 -26.77 16.24
N THR A 27 -5.41 -27.48 16.53
CA THR A 27 -4.63 -28.31 15.60
C THR A 27 -5.43 -29.51 15.08
N SER A 28 -5.35 -29.79 13.78
CA SER A 28 -5.73 -31.09 13.22
C SER A 28 -4.64 -31.64 12.30
N SER A 29 -4.65 -32.97 12.24
CA SER A 29 -3.52 -33.86 12.00
C SER A 29 -3.24 -34.15 10.53
N ARG A 30 -1.97 -34.47 10.26
CA ARG A 30 -1.44 -34.94 8.99
C ARG A 30 -2.11 -36.25 8.57
N ARG A 31 -2.59 -36.33 7.33
CA ARG A 31 -2.78 -37.59 6.59
C ARG A 31 -1.89 -37.58 5.36
N SER A 32 -1.12 -38.65 5.23
CA SER A 32 -0.26 -38.99 4.09
C SER A 32 -1.09 -39.37 2.87
N PRO A 33 -0.59 -39.16 1.63
CA PRO A 33 -1.41 -39.29 0.42
C PRO A 33 -1.50 -40.75 -0.07
N SER A 34 -2.68 -41.15 -0.53
CA SER A 34 -2.90 -42.42 -1.23
C SER A 34 -2.63 -42.28 -2.72
N LYS A 35 -1.95 -43.29 -3.26
CA LYS A 35 -1.51 -43.47 -4.65
C LYS A 35 -2.62 -43.17 -5.68
N GLY A 36 -2.29 -42.31 -6.64
CA GLY A 36 -3.12 -42.05 -7.82
C GLY A 36 -2.95 -40.63 -8.36
N GLU A 37 -1.73 -40.09 -8.47
CA GLU A 37 -1.53 -38.80 -9.11
C GLU A 37 -1.27 -39.00 -10.59
N HIS A 38 -2.32 -38.74 -11.38
CA HIS A 38 -2.15 -38.29 -12.75
C HIS A 38 -1.08 -37.20 -12.78
N ILE A 39 -0.05 -37.37 -13.60
CA ILE A 39 0.93 -36.32 -13.89
C ILE A 39 0.12 -35.18 -14.50
N ARG A 40 -0.26 -34.20 -13.68
CA ARG A 40 -0.71 -32.91 -14.16
C ARG A 40 0.54 -32.25 -14.70
N TRP A 41 0.63 -32.08 -16.01
CA TRP A 41 1.45 -31.03 -16.59
C TRP A 41 0.92 -29.74 -15.97
N ALA A 42 1.52 -29.32 -14.85
CA ALA A 42 1.28 -28.00 -14.30
C ALA A 42 1.56 -27.07 -15.47
N THR A 43 0.52 -26.41 -15.96
CA THR A 43 0.63 -25.51 -17.09
C THR A 43 1.69 -24.49 -16.73
N ASP A 44 2.78 -24.44 -17.52
CA ASP A 44 3.88 -23.48 -17.45
C ASP A 44 3.43 -22.00 -17.67
N VAL A 45 2.13 -21.72 -17.54
CA VAL A 45 1.55 -20.40 -17.70
C VAL A 45 1.61 -19.71 -16.32
N PRO A 46 2.34 -18.59 -16.20
CA PRO A 46 2.38 -17.83 -14.97
C PRO A 46 0.97 -17.39 -14.55
N GLN A 47 0.70 -17.42 -13.26
CA GLN A 47 -0.57 -16.96 -12.69
C GLN A 47 -0.66 -15.44 -12.76
N ASP A 48 -1.78 -14.92 -13.27
CA ASP A 48 -2.08 -13.48 -13.20
C ASP A 48 -2.34 -13.01 -11.77
N VAL A 49 -1.70 -11.91 -11.40
CA VAL A 49 -1.84 -11.27 -10.09
C VAL A 49 -2.03 -9.76 -10.22
N LEU A 50 -2.77 -9.17 -9.28
CA LEU A 50 -2.81 -7.72 -9.08
C LEU A 50 -1.75 -7.32 -8.04
N VAL A 51 -1.14 -6.15 -8.18
CA VAL A 51 -0.29 -5.59 -7.13
C VAL A 51 -0.98 -4.39 -6.51
N ALA A 52 -1.26 -4.45 -5.20
CA ALA A 52 -1.74 -3.30 -4.45
C ALA A 52 -0.63 -2.24 -4.42
N TRP A 53 -0.86 -1.17 -5.18
CA TRP A 53 0.15 -0.16 -5.47
C TRP A 53 -0.21 1.13 -4.74
N SER A 54 0.65 1.57 -3.82
CA SER A 54 0.47 2.87 -3.17
C SER A 54 1.34 3.97 -3.78
N GLY A 55 2.20 3.60 -4.73
CA GLY A 55 3.26 4.46 -5.23
C GLY A 55 4.47 4.58 -4.30
N GLY A 56 4.44 3.92 -3.14
CA GLY A 56 5.48 3.98 -2.11
C GLY A 56 6.48 2.83 -2.16
N LYS A 57 7.53 2.96 -1.34
CA LYS A 57 8.68 2.05 -1.30
C LYS A 57 8.31 0.58 -1.09
N ASP A 58 7.36 0.27 -0.20
CA ASP A 58 7.03 -1.11 0.14
C ASP A 58 6.27 -1.78 -1.00
N SER A 59 5.35 -1.05 -1.67
CA SER A 59 4.71 -1.56 -2.89
C SER A 59 5.71 -1.74 -4.05
N ALA A 60 6.76 -0.92 -4.14
CA ALA A 60 7.81 -1.06 -5.14
C ALA A 60 8.69 -2.30 -4.88
N LEU A 61 9.06 -2.56 -3.62
CA LEU A 61 9.78 -3.78 -3.25
C LEU A 61 8.90 -5.02 -3.45
N ALA A 62 7.62 -4.98 -3.09
CA ALA A 62 6.70 -6.10 -3.31
C ALA A 62 6.51 -6.40 -4.81
N LEU A 63 6.40 -5.36 -5.65
CA LEU A 63 6.37 -5.51 -7.10
C LEU A 63 7.65 -6.19 -7.61
N ARG A 64 8.82 -5.76 -7.12
CA ARG A 64 10.11 -6.34 -7.51
C ARG A 64 10.20 -7.83 -7.20
N GLU A 65 9.78 -8.25 -6.00
CA GLU A 65 9.79 -9.67 -5.60
C GLU A 65 8.94 -10.52 -6.56
N ILE A 66 7.77 -10.00 -6.96
CA ILE A 66 6.86 -10.72 -7.85
C ILE A 66 7.33 -10.73 -9.30
N LEU A 67 7.94 -9.64 -9.78
CA LEU A 67 8.55 -9.62 -11.12
C LEU A 67 9.74 -10.59 -11.26
N GLY A 68 10.39 -10.94 -10.14
CA GLY A 68 11.47 -11.94 -10.12
C GLY A 68 10.99 -13.39 -10.03
N ASP A 69 9.69 -13.63 -9.87
CA ASP A 69 9.12 -14.96 -9.65
C ASP A 69 8.34 -15.43 -10.89
N ALA A 70 8.91 -16.41 -11.60
CA ALA A 70 8.34 -16.96 -12.83
C ALA A 70 6.94 -17.58 -12.68
N ARG A 71 6.48 -17.81 -11.45
CA ARG A 71 5.12 -18.31 -11.17
C ARG A 71 4.05 -17.25 -11.40
N TYR A 72 4.42 -15.96 -11.46
CA TYR A 72 3.46 -14.86 -11.50
C TYR A 72 3.67 -13.95 -12.70
N ARG A 73 2.55 -13.41 -13.21
CA ARG A 73 2.51 -12.31 -14.17
C ARG A 73 1.71 -11.17 -13.56
N VAL A 74 2.30 -9.98 -13.47
CA VAL A 74 1.59 -8.81 -12.97
C VAL A 74 0.63 -8.31 -14.04
N ALA A 75 -0.67 -8.49 -13.80
CA ALA A 75 -1.70 -8.12 -14.77
C ALA A 75 -2.06 -6.63 -14.69
N ALA A 76 -2.11 -6.07 -13.47
CA ALA A 76 -2.32 -4.64 -13.24
C ALA A 76 -1.86 -4.21 -11.84
N LEU A 77 -1.60 -2.91 -11.72
CA LEU A 77 -1.51 -2.20 -10.44
C LEU A 77 -2.93 -1.85 -9.97
N LEU A 78 -3.19 -1.97 -8.67
CA LEU A 78 -4.48 -1.65 -8.05
C LEU A 78 -4.26 -0.57 -6.98
N THR A 79 -4.83 0.62 -7.17
CA THR A 79 -4.61 1.77 -6.27
C THR A 79 -5.92 2.37 -5.80
N THR A 80 -6.01 2.75 -4.53
CA THR A 80 -7.16 3.49 -3.99
C THR A 80 -6.94 4.99 -4.09
N VAL A 81 -7.90 5.72 -4.69
CA VAL A 81 -7.83 7.16 -4.93
C VAL A 81 -9.05 7.84 -4.31
N THR A 82 -8.82 8.96 -3.61
CA THR A 82 -9.89 9.79 -3.07
C THR A 82 -10.36 10.79 -4.12
N ALA A 83 -11.62 10.69 -4.55
CA ALA A 83 -12.17 11.37 -5.73
C ALA A 83 -12.00 12.90 -5.69
N GLU A 84 -12.48 13.55 -4.64
CA GLU A 84 -12.50 15.02 -4.55
C GLU A 84 -11.09 15.61 -4.35
N TYR A 85 -10.18 14.85 -3.75
CA TYR A 85 -8.80 15.28 -3.55
C TYR A 85 -7.90 14.98 -4.75
N ASP A 86 -8.38 14.15 -5.69
CA ASP A 86 -7.65 13.61 -6.84
C ASP A 86 -6.26 13.08 -6.45
N ARG A 87 -6.22 12.30 -5.36
CA ARG A 87 -4.98 11.84 -4.71
C ARG A 87 -5.06 10.39 -4.24
N ILE A 88 -3.92 9.72 -4.24
CA ILE A 88 -3.75 8.41 -3.61
C ILE A 88 -4.14 8.51 -2.14
N SER A 89 -5.01 7.61 -1.69
CA SER A 89 -5.46 7.56 -0.29
C SER A 89 -4.27 7.35 0.65
N MET A 90 -4.29 8.02 1.82
CA MET A 90 -3.22 8.06 2.84
C MET A 90 -1.89 8.73 2.41
N HIS A 91 -1.43 8.50 1.19
CA HIS A 91 -0.15 9.04 0.71
C HIS A 91 -0.27 10.51 0.29
N GLY A 92 -1.46 10.93 -0.17
CA GLY A 92 -1.71 12.31 -0.58
C GLY A 92 -1.03 12.69 -1.90
N VAL A 93 -0.51 11.74 -2.66
CA VAL A 93 0.14 11.98 -3.96
C VAL A 93 -0.91 12.20 -5.05
N ARG A 94 -0.68 13.16 -5.95
CA ARG A 94 -1.61 13.47 -7.06
C ARG A 94 -1.84 12.25 -7.96
N ARG A 95 -3.08 12.08 -8.42
CA ARG A 95 -3.48 11.00 -9.34
C ARG A 95 -2.71 11.04 -10.67
N THR A 96 -2.28 12.22 -11.13
CA THR A 96 -1.47 12.34 -12.35
C THR A 96 -0.07 11.72 -12.19
N LEU A 97 0.57 11.89 -11.02
CA LEU A 97 1.86 11.26 -10.71
C LEU A 97 1.74 9.74 -10.57
N LEU A 98 0.64 9.25 -9.97
CA LEU A 98 0.31 7.82 -9.95
C LEU A 98 0.26 7.23 -11.36
N ARG A 99 -0.46 7.89 -12.28
CA ARG A 99 -0.57 7.45 -13.69
C ARG A 99 0.79 7.42 -14.38
N ARG A 100 1.65 8.42 -14.15
CA ARG A 100 3.02 8.42 -14.67
C ARG A 100 3.89 7.31 -14.08
N GLN A 101 3.71 6.94 -12.81
CA GLN A 101 4.38 5.76 -12.25
C GLN A 101 3.97 4.49 -13.01
N ALA A 102 2.67 4.27 -13.17
CA ALA A 102 2.13 3.11 -13.88
C ALA A 102 2.62 3.06 -15.34
N GLU A 103 2.59 4.21 -16.03
CA GLU A 103 3.12 4.35 -17.38
C GLU A 103 4.61 3.99 -17.43
N SER A 104 5.43 4.55 -16.54
CA SER A 104 6.87 4.26 -16.49
C SER A 104 7.18 2.79 -16.18
N LEU A 105 6.37 2.15 -15.34
CA LEU A 105 6.44 0.71 -15.08
C LEU A 105 5.96 -0.12 -16.28
N GLY A 106 5.12 0.43 -17.15
CA GLY A 106 4.51 -0.28 -18.28
C GLY A 106 3.45 -1.26 -17.85
N LEU A 107 2.77 -0.96 -16.74
CA LEU A 107 1.74 -1.80 -16.16
C LEU A 107 0.39 -1.07 -16.23
N PRO A 108 -0.70 -1.77 -16.54
CA PRO A 108 -2.04 -1.22 -16.41
C PRO A 108 -2.30 -0.73 -14.98
N LEU A 109 -3.11 0.33 -14.84
CA LEU A 109 -3.52 0.88 -13.56
C LEU A 109 -5.04 0.78 -13.42
N GLU A 110 -5.46 0.11 -12.36
CA GLU A 110 -6.85 -0.03 -11.95
C GLU A 110 -7.06 0.78 -10.68
N GLU A 111 -8.08 1.63 -10.68
CA GLU A 111 -8.31 2.60 -9.61
C GLU A 111 -9.59 2.29 -8.85
N VAL A 112 -9.47 2.13 -7.54
CA VAL A 112 -10.61 2.04 -6.62
C VAL A 112 -10.89 3.44 -6.09
N VAL A 113 -11.96 4.06 -6.58
CA VAL A 113 -12.30 5.43 -6.22
C VAL A 113 -13.16 5.45 -4.96
N ILE A 114 -12.83 6.29 -4.00
CA ILE A 114 -13.57 6.49 -2.74
C ILE A 114 -13.82 7.97 -2.46
N SER A 115 -14.83 8.27 -1.66
CA SER A 115 -15.17 9.61 -1.21
C SER A 115 -14.21 10.08 -0.10
N PRO A 116 -14.06 11.40 0.13
CA PRO A 116 -13.33 11.89 1.30
C PRO A 116 -13.93 11.44 2.61
N GLY A 117 -13.07 10.99 3.53
CA GLY A 117 -13.53 10.46 4.81
C GLY A 117 -14.34 9.16 4.69
N ALA A 118 -14.26 8.47 3.54
CA ALA A 118 -14.92 7.19 3.32
C ALA A 118 -14.64 6.23 4.49
N ALA A 119 -15.71 5.64 4.99
CA ALA A 119 -15.62 4.58 5.96
C ALA A 119 -15.19 3.27 5.28
N ASN A 120 -14.82 2.28 6.10
CA ASN A 120 -14.31 1.00 5.59
C ASN A 120 -15.36 0.25 4.73
N ASP A 121 -16.64 0.47 4.95
CA ASP A 121 -17.73 -0.14 4.19
C ASP A 121 -17.77 0.34 2.74
N GLU A 122 -17.64 1.65 2.50
CA GLU A 122 -17.52 2.22 1.15
C GLU A 122 -16.25 1.70 0.45
N TYR A 123 -15.12 1.70 1.15
CA TYR A 123 -13.87 1.16 0.62
C TYR A 123 -14.02 -0.32 0.23
N GLU A 124 -14.58 -1.16 1.09
CA GLU A 124 -14.79 -2.58 0.83
C GLU A 124 -15.77 -2.82 -0.33
N ALA A 125 -16.84 -2.04 -0.40
CA ALA A 125 -17.82 -2.12 -1.48
C ALA A 125 -17.18 -1.76 -2.83
N ASN A 126 -16.49 -0.63 -2.92
CA ASN A 126 -15.88 -0.17 -4.17
C ASN A 126 -14.73 -1.08 -4.59
N MET A 127 -13.91 -1.54 -3.63
CA MET A 127 -12.88 -2.56 -3.87
C MET A 127 -13.49 -3.86 -4.41
N GLY A 128 -14.59 -4.31 -3.81
CA GLY A 128 -15.32 -5.50 -4.25
C GLY A 128 -15.83 -5.39 -5.68
N VAL A 129 -16.41 -4.24 -6.06
CA VAL A 129 -16.87 -3.97 -7.43
C VAL A 129 -15.70 -3.99 -8.42
N THR A 130 -14.61 -3.27 -8.13
CA THR A 130 -13.43 -3.23 -9.01
C THR A 130 -12.80 -4.62 -9.20
N LEU A 131 -12.65 -5.38 -8.11
CA LEU A 131 -12.09 -6.73 -8.17
C LEU A 131 -13.01 -7.71 -8.92
N ALA A 132 -14.33 -7.61 -8.74
CA ALA A 132 -15.28 -8.44 -9.47
C ALA A 132 -15.19 -8.17 -10.99
N ASP A 133 -15.17 -6.90 -11.40
CA ASP A 133 -14.99 -6.50 -12.80
C ASP A 133 -13.68 -7.06 -13.39
N LEU A 134 -12.56 -6.89 -12.69
CA LEU A 134 -11.26 -7.42 -13.11
C LEU A 134 -11.26 -8.93 -13.32
N ARG A 135 -11.95 -9.69 -12.46
CA ARG A 135 -12.09 -11.14 -12.60
C ARG A 135 -12.90 -11.55 -13.83
N THR A 136 -13.81 -10.71 -14.32
CA THR A 136 -14.50 -10.97 -15.59
C THR A 136 -13.57 -10.78 -16.79
N ARG A 137 -12.64 -9.84 -16.69
CA ARG A 137 -11.69 -9.48 -17.77
C ARG A 137 -10.44 -10.38 -17.79
N ILE A 138 -10.05 -10.94 -16.65
CA ILE A 138 -8.79 -11.68 -16.47
C ILE A 138 -9.10 -13.08 -15.92
N PRO A 139 -9.20 -14.10 -16.79
CA PRO A 139 -9.50 -15.47 -16.38
C PRO A 139 -8.47 -16.01 -15.38
N GLY A 140 -8.95 -16.63 -14.29
CA GLY A 140 -8.08 -17.20 -13.26
C GLY A 140 -7.50 -16.18 -12.27
N LEU A 141 -7.86 -14.90 -12.39
CA LEU A 141 -7.45 -13.90 -11.41
C LEU A 141 -8.10 -14.17 -10.05
N ASP A 142 -7.28 -14.50 -9.06
CA ASP A 142 -7.72 -14.74 -7.69
C ASP A 142 -6.77 -14.14 -6.63
N THR A 143 -5.70 -13.46 -7.04
CA THR A 143 -4.60 -13.10 -6.16
C THR A 143 -4.25 -11.62 -6.22
N VAL A 144 -4.12 -11.00 -5.04
CA VAL A 144 -3.61 -9.64 -4.86
C VAL A 144 -2.34 -9.67 -4.02
N ILE A 145 -1.28 -9.04 -4.51
CA ILE A 145 0.00 -8.86 -3.83
C ILE A 145 -0.08 -7.59 -2.98
N PHE A 146 0.40 -7.66 -1.75
CA PHE A 146 0.50 -6.51 -0.85
C PHE A 146 1.92 -6.31 -0.33
N GLY A 147 2.29 -5.04 -0.11
CA GLY A 147 3.57 -4.64 0.47
C GLY A 147 3.64 -4.64 1.99
N ASP A 148 2.59 -5.11 2.69
CA ASP A 148 2.53 -5.14 4.15
C ASP A 148 3.68 -5.95 4.76
N LEU A 149 4.28 -5.44 5.85
CA LEU A 149 5.50 -5.98 6.41
C LEU A 149 5.24 -6.86 7.64
N PHE A 150 4.52 -6.35 8.66
CA PHE A 150 4.33 -7.15 9.88
C PHE A 150 3.05 -6.89 10.68
N LEU A 151 2.25 -5.90 10.32
CA LEU A 151 1.02 -5.60 11.06
C LEU A 151 -0.07 -6.66 10.83
N ALA A 152 -0.12 -7.66 11.72
CA ALA A 152 -0.98 -8.84 11.62
C ALA A 152 -2.47 -8.50 11.43
N ASP A 153 -2.94 -7.42 12.06
CA ASP A 153 -4.32 -6.99 11.96
C ASP A 153 -4.66 -6.46 10.56
N ILE A 154 -3.72 -5.74 9.90
CA ILE A 154 -3.89 -5.27 8.53
C ILE A 154 -3.97 -6.45 7.57
N ARG A 155 -3.04 -7.40 7.71
CA ARG A 155 -3.02 -8.62 6.92
C ARG A 155 -4.32 -9.41 7.08
N ALA A 156 -4.74 -9.66 8.32
CA ALA A 156 -5.96 -10.41 8.59
C ALA A 156 -7.21 -9.69 8.04
N TYR A 157 -7.24 -8.36 8.11
CA TYR A 157 -8.27 -7.55 7.48
C TYR A 157 -8.33 -7.77 5.96
N ARG A 158 -7.19 -7.66 5.26
CA ARG A 158 -7.10 -7.89 3.81
C ARG A 158 -7.49 -9.31 3.41
N GLU A 159 -7.03 -10.32 4.15
CA GLU A 159 -7.37 -11.72 3.93
C GLU A 159 -8.87 -11.96 4.08
N ARG A 160 -9.53 -11.37 5.10
CA ARG A 160 -10.99 -11.46 5.26
C ARG A 160 -11.73 -10.75 4.13
N MET A 161 -11.31 -9.54 3.76
CA MET A 161 -11.93 -8.77 2.68
C MET A 161 -11.89 -9.53 1.35
N LEU A 162 -10.71 -10.04 0.96
CA LEU A 162 -10.54 -10.80 -0.28
C LEU A 162 -11.25 -12.16 -0.23
N GLY A 163 -11.23 -12.84 0.92
CA GLY A 163 -11.87 -14.14 1.09
C GLY A 163 -13.37 -14.10 0.82
N ARG A 164 -14.05 -12.98 1.11
CA ARG A 164 -15.48 -12.80 0.81
C ARG A 164 -15.83 -12.89 -0.67
N ILE A 165 -14.88 -12.61 -1.55
CA ILE A 165 -15.06 -12.68 -3.02
C ILE A 165 -14.25 -13.84 -3.64
N GLY A 166 -13.77 -14.78 -2.81
CA GLY A 166 -13.00 -15.94 -3.28
C GLY A 166 -11.62 -15.59 -3.83
N MET A 167 -11.03 -14.49 -3.36
CA MET A 167 -9.65 -14.09 -3.69
C MET A 167 -8.73 -14.27 -2.46
N ARG A 168 -7.42 -14.24 -2.69
CA ARG A 168 -6.40 -14.35 -1.65
C ARG A 168 -5.35 -13.25 -1.74
N GLY A 169 -4.77 -12.91 -0.59
CA GLY A 169 -3.63 -12.01 -0.48
C GLY A 169 -2.31 -12.77 -0.48
N LEU A 170 -1.29 -12.25 -1.16
CA LEU A 170 0.11 -12.66 -1.00
C LEU A 170 0.93 -11.49 -0.44
N PHE A 171 1.87 -11.81 0.44
CA PHE A 171 2.64 -10.83 1.21
C PHE A 171 4.14 -11.15 1.10
N PRO A 172 4.78 -10.85 -0.04
CA PRO A 172 6.17 -11.25 -0.31
C PRO A 172 7.19 -10.64 0.66
N LEU A 173 6.84 -9.53 1.33
CA LEU A 173 7.72 -8.86 2.28
C LEU A 173 7.46 -9.25 3.75
N TRP A 174 6.48 -10.12 3.99
CA TRP A 174 5.99 -10.39 5.34
C TRP A 174 7.08 -10.90 6.28
N ARG A 175 7.22 -10.25 7.44
CA ARG A 175 8.21 -10.52 8.50
C ARG A 175 9.68 -10.41 8.08
N ARG A 176 9.97 -9.76 6.96
CA ARG A 176 11.34 -9.34 6.65
C ARG A 176 11.73 -8.20 7.60
N ASP A 177 13.00 -8.14 7.95
CA ASP A 177 13.56 -7.08 8.79
C ASP A 177 13.43 -5.72 8.08
N THR A 178 12.76 -4.76 8.72
CA THR A 178 12.46 -3.45 8.11
C THR A 178 13.70 -2.61 7.89
N ARG A 179 14.67 -2.68 8.79
CA ARG A 179 15.96 -2.01 8.62
C ARG A 179 16.69 -2.55 7.40
N ALA A 180 16.79 -3.86 7.26
CA ALA A 180 17.39 -4.51 6.09
C ALA A 180 16.65 -4.13 4.80
N LEU A 181 15.31 -4.13 4.80
CA LEU A 181 14.50 -3.71 3.65
C LEU A 181 14.72 -2.24 3.27
N ALA A 182 14.77 -1.33 4.24
CA ALA A 182 15.03 0.09 4.00
C ALA A 182 16.41 0.32 3.38
N HIS A 183 17.45 -0.33 3.91
CA HIS A 183 18.79 -0.27 3.33
C HIS A 183 18.87 -0.95 1.95
N GLU A 184 18.16 -2.06 1.77
CA GLU A 184 18.04 -2.73 0.48
C GLU A 184 17.41 -1.82 -0.57
N PHE A 185 16.31 -1.13 -0.26
CA PHE A 185 15.68 -0.17 -1.16
C PHE A 185 16.68 0.86 -1.70
N VAL A 186 17.47 1.47 -0.81
CA VAL A 186 18.50 2.45 -1.17
C VAL A 186 19.61 1.79 -2.00
N ARG A 187 20.11 0.64 -1.57
CA ARG A 187 21.18 -0.11 -2.25
C ARG A 187 20.80 -0.54 -3.67
N LEU A 188 19.52 -0.86 -3.88
CA LEU A 188 18.98 -1.24 -5.19
C LEU A 188 18.82 -0.05 -6.15
N GLY A 189 19.09 1.18 -5.69
CA GLY A 189 19.04 2.38 -6.51
C GLY A 189 17.63 2.94 -6.71
N TYR A 190 16.66 2.54 -5.88
CA TYR A 190 15.38 3.25 -5.85
C TYR A 190 15.56 4.66 -5.30
N ARG A 191 14.75 5.58 -5.81
CA ARG A 191 14.66 6.97 -5.35
C ARG A 191 13.23 7.27 -4.97
N ALA A 192 13.05 7.76 -3.76
CA ALA A 192 11.74 8.15 -3.25
C ALA A 192 11.85 9.40 -2.38
N VAL A 193 10.72 10.08 -2.22
CA VAL A 193 10.58 11.25 -1.35
C VAL A 193 9.51 10.98 -0.29
N LEU A 194 9.70 11.48 0.93
CA LEU A 194 8.67 11.42 1.98
C LEU A 194 7.56 12.42 1.64
N VAL A 195 6.36 11.92 1.35
CA VAL A 195 5.23 12.74 0.88
C VAL A 195 4.20 13.02 1.97
N CYS A 196 4.18 12.21 3.02
CA CYS A 196 3.35 12.40 4.19
C CYS A 196 4.13 11.94 5.42
N VAL A 197 4.11 12.74 6.49
CA VAL A 197 4.72 12.42 7.78
C VAL A 197 3.69 12.64 8.87
N ASP A 198 3.56 11.70 9.79
CA ASP A 198 2.78 11.88 11.01
C ASP A 198 3.60 12.63 12.05
N ALA A 199 3.30 13.93 12.25
CA ALA A 199 4.03 14.82 13.16
C ALA A 199 3.98 14.39 14.64
N ARG A 200 3.16 13.40 14.98
CA ARG A 200 3.13 12.81 16.33
C ARG A 200 4.17 11.71 16.53
N GLN A 201 4.72 11.16 15.44
CA GLN A 201 5.66 10.03 15.47
C GLN A 201 7.04 10.43 14.92
N LEU A 202 7.08 11.32 13.92
CA LEU A 202 8.31 11.82 13.30
C LEU A 202 8.19 13.32 13.05
N GLY A 203 9.30 14.07 13.19
CA GLY A 203 9.30 15.51 12.99
C GLY A 203 8.79 15.92 11.60
N GLY A 204 7.95 16.97 11.53
CA GLY A 204 7.36 17.44 10.28
C GLY A 204 8.38 17.90 9.24
N GLU A 205 9.58 18.28 9.67
CA GLU A 205 10.72 18.64 8.83
C GLU A 205 11.24 17.48 7.97
N PHE A 206 10.82 16.24 8.24
CA PHE A 206 11.12 15.09 7.40
C PHE A 206 10.29 15.06 6.11
N ALA A 207 9.15 15.76 6.07
CA ALA A 207 8.32 15.83 4.86
C ALA A 207 9.10 16.51 3.72
N GLY A 208 9.12 15.85 2.57
CA GLY A 208 9.87 16.27 1.40
C GLY A 208 11.32 15.80 1.38
N ARG A 209 11.86 15.13 2.40
CA ARG A 209 13.22 14.58 2.33
C ARG A 209 13.30 13.37 1.39
N GLU A 210 14.46 13.18 0.76
CA GLU A 210 14.76 11.97 -0.01
C GLU A 210 14.89 10.77 0.92
N PHE A 211 14.31 9.62 0.53
CA PHE A 211 14.54 8.34 1.19
C PHE A 211 15.88 7.76 0.73
N ASN A 212 16.94 8.11 1.45
CA ASN A 212 18.33 7.75 1.17
C ASN A 212 19.09 7.37 2.44
N ALA A 213 20.38 7.06 2.32
CA ALA A 213 21.22 6.68 3.46
C ALA A 213 21.32 7.77 4.54
N ASP A 214 21.27 9.05 4.16
CA ASP A 214 21.30 10.16 5.12
C ASP A 214 19.99 10.24 5.91
N LEU A 215 18.84 10.09 5.25
CA LEU A 215 17.57 9.99 5.95
C LEU A 215 17.57 8.83 6.95
N LEU A 216 18.01 7.64 6.52
CA LEU A 216 18.01 6.46 7.39
C LEU A 216 18.91 6.63 8.62
N ARG A 217 20.00 7.38 8.50
CA ARG A 217 20.88 7.72 9.63
C ARG A 217 20.23 8.75 10.57
N ASP A 218 19.45 9.67 10.03
CA ASP A 218 18.83 10.76 10.78
C ASP A 218 17.48 10.37 11.40
N LEU A 219 16.91 9.22 11.06
CA LEU A 219 15.68 8.72 11.68
C LEU A 219 15.90 8.46 13.19
N PRO A 220 14.96 8.90 14.06
CA PRO A 220 14.97 8.51 15.47
C PRO A 220 14.93 6.99 15.64
N GLN A 221 15.50 6.48 16.72
CA GLN A 221 15.62 5.04 16.97
C GLN A 221 14.26 4.35 17.11
N GLU A 222 13.25 5.08 17.55
CA GLU A 222 11.88 4.61 17.79
C GLU A 222 11.04 4.53 16.51
N VAL A 223 11.48 5.18 15.43
CA VAL A 223 10.76 5.21 14.16
C VAL A 223 11.13 3.97 13.35
N ASP A 224 10.11 3.24 12.88
CA ASP A 224 10.38 2.14 11.96
C ASP A 224 10.98 2.70 10.66
N PRO A 225 12.12 2.16 10.17
CA PRO A 225 12.79 2.69 8.98
C PRO A 225 11.98 2.44 7.69
N CYS A 226 10.99 1.56 7.72
CA CYS A 226 9.98 1.42 6.69
C CYS A 226 8.68 2.18 7.02
N GLY A 227 8.58 2.96 8.09
CA GLY A 227 7.36 3.70 8.43
C GLY A 227 6.11 2.82 8.53
N GLU A 228 6.26 1.53 8.87
CA GLU A 228 5.17 0.54 8.86
C GLU A 228 4.07 0.90 9.88
N ASN A 229 4.38 1.63 10.95
CA ASN A 229 3.39 2.08 11.94
C ASN A 229 2.69 3.40 11.53
N GLY A 230 2.90 3.85 10.30
CA GLY A 230 2.31 5.07 9.76
C GLY A 230 3.08 6.33 10.09
N GLU A 231 4.37 6.22 10.45
CA GLU A 231 5.24 7.37 10.74
C GLU A 231 5.41 8.25 9.50
N PHE A 232 5.53 7.64 8.31
CA PHE A 232 5.63 8.34 7.04
C PHE A 232 5.23 7.49 5.83
N HIS A 233 4.87 8.16 4.74
CA HIS A 233 4.65 7.57 3.43
C HIS A 233 5.59 8.16 2.39
N THR A 234 5.90 7.36 1.37
CA THR A 234 6.87 7.72 0.33
C THR A 234 6.24 7.71 -1.05
N PHE A 235 6.86 8.42 -1.99
CA PHE A 235 6.58 8.33 -3.41
C PHE A 235 7.85 7.94 -4.16
N VAL A 236 7.84 6.79 -4.83
CA VAL A 236 8.96 6.26 -5.62
C VAL A 236 8.94 6.88 -7.02
N TYR A 237 9.94 7.67 -7.36
CA TYR A 237 9.96 8.36 -8.66
C TYR A 237 11.03 7.82 -9.61
N ALA A 238 11.97 7.01 -9.14
CA ALA A 238 12.94 6.33 -10.00
C ALA A 238 13.45 5.03 -9.34
N GLY A 239 14.02 4.13 -10.15
CA GLY A 239 14.60 2.90 -9.66
C GLY A 239 14.27 1.70 -10.55
N PRO A 240 14.65 0.48 -10.13
CA PRO A 240 14.38 -0.74 -10.87
C PRO A 240 12.90 -0.88 -11.27
N GLY A 241 12.67 -1.22 -12.53
CA GLY A 241 11.33 -1.39 -13.12
C GLY A 241 10.74 -0.13 -13.77
N LEU A 242 11.11 1.07 -13.31
CA LEU A 242 10.70 2.32 -13.97
C LEU A 242 11.57 2.55 -15.23
N ARG A 243 10.96 2.63 -16.42
CA ARG A 243 11.68 2.92 -17.67
C ARG A 243 12.29 4.32 -17.69
N GLN A 244 11.63 5.26 -17.01
CA GLN A 244 12.08 6.65 -16.88
C GLN A 244 11.68 7.22 -15.53
N PRO A 245 12.47 8.14 -14.94
CA PRO A 245 12.07 8.84 -13.74
C PRO A 245 10.75 9.58 -13.92
N VAL A 246 9.88 9.56 -12.91
CA VAL A 246 8.66 10.37 -12.88
C VAL A 246 9.05 11.80 -12.49
N ALA A 247 9.12 12.67 -13.50
CA ALA A 247 9.49 14.08 -13.32
C ALA A 247 8.46 14.81 -12.44
N HIS A 248 8.96 15.46 -11.39
CA HIS A 248 8.17 16.21 -10.44
C HIS A 248 9.04 17.28 -9.76
N GLU A 249 8.37 18.27 -9.16
CA GLU A 249 8.96 19.26 -8.27
C GLU A 249 8.24 19.24 -6.92
N ARG A 250 8.94 19.67 -5.87
CA ARG A 250 8.35 19.81 -4.54
C ARG A 250 7.45 21.04 -4.54
N GLY A 251 6.17 20.81 -4.27
CA GLY A 251 5.17 21.84 -4.05
C GLY A 251 5.10 22.27 -2.58
N PRO A 252 4.00 22.94 -2.19
CA PRO A 252 3.79 23.39 -0.83
C PRO A 252 3.80 22.24 0.18
N VAL A 253 4.35 22.52 1.38
CA VAL A 253 4.18 21.66 2.55
C VAL A 253 2.94 22.12 3.31
N VAL A 254 2.01 21.20 3.56
CA VAL A 254 0.73 21.50 4.22
C VAL A 254 0.49 20.57 5.41
N VAL A 255 0.00 21.14 6.51
CA VAL A 255 -0.43 20.37 7.68
C VAL A 255 -1.93 20.13 7.59
N ARG A 256 -2.36 18.88 7.69
CA ARG A 256 -3.77 18.48 7.73
C ARG A 256 -4.10 17.83 9.07
N ASP A 257 -5.31 18.08 9.55
CA ASP A 257 -5.83 17.57 10.82
C ASP A 257 -4.95 17.89 12.05
N GLY A 258 -4.10 18.92 11.94
CA GLY A 258 -3.09 19.27 12.95
C GLY A 258 -2.09 18.15 13.25
N ARG A 259 -1.93 17.17 12.35
CA ARG A 259 -1.14 15.95 12.57
C ARG A 259 -0.28 15.58 11.37
N PHE A 260 -0.86 15.52 10.18
CA PHE A 260 -0.18 14.97 9.01
C PHE A 260 0.46 16.10 8.19
N VAL A 261 1.77 16.03 8.01
CA VAL A 261 2.55 16.99 7.22
C VAL A 261 2.77 16.40 5.84
N TYR A 262 2.10 16.97 4.84
CA TYR A 262 2.20 16.54 3.45
C TYR A 262 3.17 17.44 2.69
N CYS A 263 4.12 16.85 1.97
CA CYS A 263 4.88 17.55 0.94
C CYS A 263 4.20 17.25 -0.41
N ASP A 264 3.53 18.26 -0.98
CA ASP A 264 2.93 18.08 -2.30
C ASP A 264 4.02 17.85 -3.35
N LEU A 265 3.75 16.99 -4.32
CA LEU A 265 4.59 16.81 -5.49
C LEU A 265 3.79 17.26 -6.71
N VAL A 266 4.37 18.17 -7.47
CA VAL A 266 3.74 18.75 -8.66
C VAL A 266 4.44 18.16 -9.88
N GLU A 267 3.63 17.68 -10.82
CA GLU A 267 4.10 17.15 -12.08
C GLU A 267 4.83 18.23 -12.88
N THR A 268 5.96 17.85 -13.49
CA THR A 268 6.69 18.69 -14.44
C THR A 268 6.83 17.98 -15.77
N ALA A 269 7.13 18.74 -16.83
CA ALA A 269 7.54 18.14 -18.08
C ALA A 269 8.79 17.27 -17.86
N SER A 270 8.81 16.08 -18.46
CA SER A 270 10.04 15.29 -18.55
C SER A 270 11.04 16.10 -19.37
N ARG A 271 12.19 16.43 -18.78
CA ARG A 271 13.29 17.09 -19.48
C ARG A 271 14.07 16.10 -20.32
#